data_AF-W9UVR3-F1
#
_entry.id   AF-W9UVR3-F1
#
_cell.length_a   1.000
_cell.length_b   1.000
_cell.length_c   1.000
_cell.angle_alpha   90.00
_cell.angle_beta   90.00
_cell.angle_gamma   90.00
#
_symmetry.space_group_name_H-M   'P 1'
#
loop_
_entity.id
_entity.type
_entity.pdbx_description
1 polymer ?
#
loop_
_entity_poly.entity_id
_entity_poly.type
_entity_poly.pdbx_seq_one_letter_code
_entity_poly.pdbx_strand_id
1 'polypeptide(L)'
;MTQNITLEKVRIKLPQKFQPEQASDLNAVFQFNFDDAEAFYLAIKDQSCTSHLGQHEDPDITIITNEETFLRVISGEQDGMSAFMKGQLRAEGNVMLATRLGKLFNR
;
A
#
# COMPACT_ATOMS: atom_id res chain seq x y z
N MET A 1 -5.95 16.88 17.75
CA MET A 1 -4.91 15.91 18.13
C MET A 1 -4.49 15.16 16.87
N THR A 2 -3.47 15.64 16.18
CA THR A 2 -2.93 14.98 14.98
C THR A 2 -2.28 13.69 15.45
N GLN A 3 -2.91 12.54 15.18
CA GLN A 3 -2.28 11.27 15.54
C GLN A 3 -1.06 11.09 14.63
N ASN A 4 0.15 11.03 15.20
CA ASN A 4 1.34 10.63 14.45
C ASN A 4 1.10 9.23 13.87
N ILE A 5 0.91 9.18 12.55
CA ILE A 5 0.83 7.98 11.74
C ILE A 5 2.25 7.38 11.64
N THR A 6 2.37 6.06 11.74
CA THR A 6 3.64 5.33 11.64
C THR A 6 3.45 4.09 10.78
N LEU A 7 4.52 3.54 10.19
CA LEU A 7 4.42 2.32 9.37
C LEU A 7 3.77 1.16 10.12
N GLU A 8 4.14 0.95 11.39
CA GLU A 8 3.55 -0.10 12.22
C GLU A 8 2.03 0.06 12.36
N LYS A 9 1.56 1.29 12.65
CA LYS A 9 0.12 1.58 12.76
C LYS A 9 -0.58 1.40 11.42
N VAL A 10 0.04 1.84 10.32
CA VAL A 10 -0.52 1.66 8.97
C VAL A 10 -0.68 0.18 8.67
N ARG A 11 0.37 -0.62 8.87
CA ARG A 11 0.35 -2.08 8.66
C ARG A 11 -0.81 -2.77 9.39
N ILE A 12 -1.05 -2.38 10.65
CA ILE A 12 -2.11 -2.97 11.48
C ILE A 12 -3.51 -2.46 11.09
N LYS A 13 -3.65 -1.17 10.77
CA LYS A 13 -4.96 -0.54 10.52
C LYS A 13 -5.41 -0.63 9.07
N LEU A 14 -4.50 -0.72 8.12
CA LEU A 14 -4.83 -0.67 6.69
C LEU A 14 -5.73 -1.84 6.26
N PRO A 15 -5.51 -3.10 6.67
CA PRO A 15 -6.45 -4.19 6.42
C PRO A 15 -7.86 -3.94 6.97
N GLN A 16 -8.00 -3.19 8.07
CA GLN A 16 -9.30 -2.88 8.68
C GLN A 16 -10.09 -1.83 7.87
N LYS A 17 -9.39 -1.04 7.06
CA LYS A 17 -10.00 -0.05 6.14
C LYS A 17 -10.32 -0.63 4.78
N PHE A 18 -9.97 -1.89 4.53
CA PHE A 18 -10.24 -2.56 3.29
C PHE A 18 -11.75 -2.55 2.97
N GLN A 19 -12.10 -2.32 1.70
CA GLN A 19 -13.46 -2.37 1.18
C GLN A 19 -13.63 -3.66 0.35
N PRO A 20 -14.15 -4.76 0.94
CA PRO A 20 -14.30 -6.05 0.27
C PRO A 20 -15.06 -5.94 -1.06
N GLU A 21 -16.07 -5.08 -1.14
CA GLU A 21 -16.89 -4.87 -2.33
C GLU A 21 -16.11 -4.29 -3.53
N GLN A 22 -14.95 -3.68 -3.30
CA GLN A 22 -14.06 -3.16 -4.35
C GLN A 22 -13.08 -4.23 -4.86
N ALA A 23 -13.07 -5.40 -4.20
CA ALA A 23 -12.11 -6.48 -4.38
C ALA A 23 -12.74 -7.79 -4.88
N SER A 24 -13.99 -7.79 -5.33
CA SER A 24 -14.77 -8.99 -5.67
C SER A 24 -14.02 -10.02 -6.54
N ASP A 25 -13.22 -9.54 -7.49
CA ASP A 25 -12.44 -10.39 -8.41
C ASP A 25 -10.91 -10.19 -8.25
N LEU A 26 -10.47 -9.70 -7.08
CA LEU A 26 -9.05 -9.43 -6.84
C LEU A 26 -8.45 -10.46 -5.91
N ASN A 27 -7.49 -11.22 -6.44
CA ASN A 27 -6.47 -11.89 -5.66
C ASN A 27 -5.14 -11.27 -6.07
N ALA A 28 -4.46 -10.58 -5.16
CA ALA A 28 -3.20 -9.93 -5.44
C ALA A 28 -2.38 -9.67 -4.17
N VAL A 29 -1.06 -9.64 -4.34
CA VAL A 29 -0.08 -9.28 -3.32
C VAL A 29 0.55 -7.94 -3.66
N PHE A 30 0.41 -6.99 -2.74
CA PHE A 30 0.98 -5.66 -2.79
C PHE A 30 2.18 -5.58 -1.86
N GLN A 31 3.39 -5.56 -2.41
CA GLN A 31 4.62 -5.38 -1.66
C GLN A 31 4.92 -3.88 -1.50
N PHE A 32 5.34 -3.50 -0.29
CA PHE A 32 5.85 -2.16 0.02
C PHE A 32 7.30 -2.30 0.47
N ASN A 33 8.21 -1.73 -0.31
CA ASN A 33 9.63 -1.65 0.00
C ASN A 33 9.99 -0.21 0.33
N PHE A 34 10.70 -0.05 1.43
CA PHE A 34 11.15 1.26 1.88
C PHE A 34 12.68 1.36 1.77
N ASP A 35 13.17 2.47 1.24
CA ASP A 35 14.61 2.73 1.16
C ASP A 35 15.22 2.91 2.57
N ASP A 36 14.40 3.29 3.56
CA ASP A 36 14.79 3.69 4.91
C ASP A 36 14.03 2.95 6.03
N ALA A 37 13.21 1.94 5.71
CA ALA A 37 12.42 1.20 6.70
C ALA A 37 12.20 -0.27 6.33
N GLU A 38 11.62 -1.03 7.27
CA GLU A 38 11.32 -2.45 7.05
C GLU A 38 10.15 -2.63 6.07
N ALA A 39 10.34 -3.53 5.12
CA ALA A 39 9.33 -3.87 4.13
C ALA A 39 8.12 -4.58 4.76
N PHE A 40 6.96 -4.47 4.12
CA PHE A 40 5.78 -5.27 4.45
C PHE A 40 4.95 -5.49 3.19
N TYR A 41 4.03 -6.45 3.23
CA TYR A 41 3.09 -6.65 2.13
C TYR A 41 1.65 -6.80 2.62
N LEU A 42 0.72 -6.56 1.69
CA LEU A 42 -0.69 -6.87 1.83
C LEU A 42 -1.04 -7.99 0.87
N ALA A 43 -1.66 -9.05 1.37
CA ALA A 43 -2.24 -10.10 0.54
C ALA A 43 -3.76 -9.94 0.54
N ILE A 44 -4.31 -9.71 -0.65
CA ILE A 44 -5.75 -9.69 -0.89
C ILE A 44 -6.12 -11.02 -1.51
N LYS A 45 -7.04 -11.73 -0.86
CA LYS A 45 -7.56 -13.00 -1.35
C LYS A 45 -8.97 -13.22 -0.83
N ASP A 46 -9.86 -13.70 -1.68
CA ASP A 46 -11.24 -14.05 -1.32
C ASP A 46 -11.97 -12.89 -0.61
N GLN A 47 -11.80 -11.66 -1.12
CA GLN A 47 -12.34 -10.42 -0.53
C GLN A 47 -11.90 -10.16 0.93
N SER A 48 -10.77 -10.73 1.33
CA SER A 48 -10.08 -10.44 2.58
C SER A 48 -8.74 -9.77 2.31
N CYS A 49 -8.29 -8.93 3.24
CA CYS A 49 -6.98 -8.29 3.20
C CYS A 49 -6.22 -8.66 4.48
N THR A 50 -4.99 -9.13 4.31
CA THR A 50 -4.08 -9.46 5.42
C THR A 50 -2.76 -8.74 5.24
N SER A 51 -2.11 -8.36 6.34
CA SER A 51 -0.81 -7.69 6.32
C SER A 51 0.27 -8.52 7.00
N HIS A 52 1.45 -8.54 6.41
CA HIS A 52 2.58 -9.36 6.82
C HIS A 52 3.85 -8.52 6.79
N LEU A 53 4.73 -8.70 7.77
CA LEU A 53 6.03 -8.03 7.82
C LEU A 53 7.02 -8.75 6.90
N GLY A 54 7.93 -8.00 6.28
CA GLY A 54 8.96 -8.52 5.38
C GLY A 54 8.55 -8.49 3.90
N GLN A 55 9.16 -9.38 3.13
CA GLN A 55 9.00 -9.46 1.68
C GLN A 55 8.26 -10.73 1.26
N HIS A 56 7.36 -10.60 0.28
CA HIS A 56 6.76 -11.74 -0.39
C HIS A 56 7.67 -12.21 -1.54
N GLU A 57 7.75 -13.53 -1.77
CA GLU A 57 8.63 -14.11 -2.80
C GLU A 57 8.21 -13.78 -4.24
N ASP A 58 6.90 -13.65 -4.46
CA ASP A 58 6.31 -13.36 -5.78
C ASP A 58 5.16 -12.33 -5.65
N PRO A 59 5.46 -11.03 -5.53
CA PRO A 59 4.44 -10.00 -5.43
C PRO A 59 3.90 -9.58 -6.81
N ASP A 60 2.58 -9.41 -6.94
CA ASP A 60 1.97 -8.92 -8.18
C ASP A 60 2.36 -7.46 -8.49
N ILE A 61 2.61 -6.68 -7.44
CA ILE A 61 3.13 -5.32 -7.53
C ILE A 61 4.04 -5.00 -6.35
N THR A 62 5.14 -4.31 -6.63
CA THR A 62 6.04 -3.75 -5.62
C THR A 62 6.04 -2.23 -5.71
N ILE A 63 5.72 -1.57 -4.59
CA ILE A 63 5.78 -0.12 -4.42
C ILE A 63 7.07 0.20 -3.65
N ILE A 64 7.93 1.01 -4.26
CA ILE A 64 9.22 1.40 -3.71
C ILE A 64 9.20 2.90 -3.41
N THR A 65 9.48 3.29 -2.17
CA THR A 65 9.37 4.68 -1.68
C THR A 65 10.20 4.82 -0.40
N ASN A 66 10.25 6.00 0.21
CA ASN A 66 10.67 6.16 1.61
C ASN A 66 9.46 6.24 2.56
N GLU A 67 9.69 6.10 3.86
CA GLU A 67 8.65 6.14 4.89
C GLU A 67 7.86 7.45 4.85
N GLU A 68 8.54 8.60 4.76
CA GLU A 68 7.89 9.92 4.78
C GLU A 68 6.87 10.07 3.64
N THR A 69 7.28 9.77 2.41
CA THR A 69 6.42 9.89 1.22
C THR A 69 5.23 8.94 1.34
N PHE A 70 5.46 7.72 1.80
CA PHE A 70 4.39 6.73 1.98
C PHE A 70 3.35 7.20 3.01
N LEU A 71 3.79 7.69 4.17
CA LEU A 71 2.89 8.17 5.22
C LEU A 71 2.06 9.36 4.74
N ARG A 72 2.64 10.28 3.97
CA ARG A 72 1.92 11.41 3.36
C ARG A 72 0.91 10.96 2.31
N VAL A 73 1.24 9.93 1.53
CA VAL A 73 0.31 9.35 0.55
C VAL A 73 -0.85 8.64 1.26
N ILE A 74 -0.57 7.83 2.27
CA ILE A 74 -1.60 7.12 3.04
C ILE A 74 -2.48 8.06 3.87
N SER A 75 -1.94 9.19 4.36
CA SER A 75 -2.73 10.20 5.07
C SER A 75 -3.56 11.09 4.13
N GLY A 76 -3.28 11.06 2.82
CA GLY A 76 -3.91 11.93 1.83
C GLY A 76 -3.30 13.33 1.75
N GLU A 77 -2.21 13.60 2.48
CA GLU A 77 -1.45 14.86 2.39
C GLU A 77 -0.69 15.01 1.07
N GLN A 78 -0.42 13.89 0.38
CA GLN A 78 0.19 13.85 -0.93
C GLN A 78 -0.56 12.86 -1.82
N ASP A 79 -0.84 13.27 -3.06
CA ASP A 79 -1.41 12.36 -4.05
C ASP A 79 -0.36 11.34 -4.55
N GLY A 80 -0.75 10.07 -4.64
CA GLY A 80 0.15 8.99 -5.02
C GLY A 80 0.66 9.09 -6.46
N MET A 81 -0.18 9.55 -7.39
CA MET A 81 0.24 9.79 -8.78
C MET A 81 1.26 10.92 -8.86
N SER A 82 1.06 11.97 -8.07
CA SER A 82 2.02 13.07 -7.94
C SER A 82 3.36 12.62 -7.36
N ALA A 83 3.36 11.73 -6.36
CA ALA A 83 4.58 11.12 -5.82
C ALA A 83 5.33 10.29 -6.88
N PHE A 84 4.58 9.52 -7.67
CA PHE A 84 5.13 8.72 -8.76
C PHE A 84 5.77 9.57 -9.86
N MET A 85 5.07 10.60 -10.34
CA MET A 85 5.59 11.51 -11.38
C MET A 85 6.83 12.29 -10.93
N LYS A 86 6.99 12.52 -9.62
CA LYS A 86 8.18 13.15 -9.03
C LYS A 86 9.33 12.17 -8.78
N GLY A 87 9.14 10.87 -9.03
CA GLY A 87 10.13 9.82 -8.77
C GLY A 87 10.30 9.48 -7.28
N GLN A 88 9.41 9.97 -6.41
CA GLN A 88 9.42 9.67 -4.97
C GLN A 88 8.77 8.31 -4.65
N LEU A 89 7.93 7.84 -5.57
CA LEU A 89 7.32 6.51 -5.54
C LEU A 89 7.62 5.83 -6.87
N ARG A 90 8.03 4.57 -6.82
CA ARG A 90 8.16 3.70 -7.99
C ARG A 90 7.25 2.50 -7.83
N ALA A 91 6.79 1.96 -8.96
CA ALA A 91 5.95 0.78 -8.99
C ALA A 91 6.51 -0.21 -10.01
N GLU A 92 6.72 -1.45 -9.60
CA GLU A 92 7.24 -2.55 -10.40
C GLU A 92 6.22 -3.70 -10.42
N GLY A 93 6.11 -4.43 -11.54
CA GLY A 93 5.08 -5.45 -11.75
C GLY A 93 3.80 -4.88 -12.38
N ASN A 94 2.64 -5.33 -11.92
CA ASN A 94 1.35 -4.92 -12.48
C ASN A 94 0.92 -3.53 -11.95
N VAL A 95 1.42 -2.47 -12.57
CA VAL A 95 1.16 -1.07 -12.17
C VAL A 95 -0.33 -0.71 -12.13
N MET A 96 -1.20 -1.41 -12.88
CA MET A 96 -2.65 -1.21 -12.79
C MET A 96 -3.18 -1.48 -11.38
N LEU A 97 -2.54 -2.38 -10.62
CA LEU A 97 -2.87 -2.64 -9.23
C LEU A 97 -2.62 -1.43 -8.33
N ALA A 98 -1.56 -0.62 -8.55
CA ALA A 98 -1.31 0.60 -7.76
C ALA A 98 -2.49 1.58 -7.86
N THR A 99 -3.08 1.75 -9.05
CA THR A 99 -4.26 2.61 -9.22
C THR A 99 -5.50 2.03 -8.55
N ARG A 100 -5.61 0.69 -8.46
CA ARG A 100 -6.70 0.00 -7.77
C ARG A 100 -6.53 0.09 -6.24
N LEU A 101 -5.31 0.13 -5.72
CA LEU A 101 -5.00 0.24 -4.29
C LEU A 101 -5.77 1.39 -3.65
N GLY A 102 -5.79 2.57 -4.26
CA GLY A 102 -6.55 3.71 -3.74
C GLY A 102 -8.04 3.38 -3.55
N LYS A 103 -8.68 2.72 -4.52
CA LYS A 103 -10.11 2.35 -4.44
C LYS A 103 -10.40 1.31 -3.36
N LEU A 104 -9.47 0.41 -3.08
CA LEU A 104 -9.62 -0.65 -2.08
C LEU A 104 -9.68 -0.12 -0.64
N PHE A 105 -9.20 1.10 -0.40
CA PHE A 105 -9.08 1.70 0.93
C PHE A 105 -9.68 3.11 1.06
N ASN A 106 -10.27 3.66 -0.01
CA ASN A 106 -10.90 4.97 -0.02
C ASN A 106 -12.32 4.89 0.56
N ARG A 107 -12.47 5.24 1.84
CA ARG A 107 -13.77 5.42 2.52
C ARG A 107 -13.76 6.64 3.43
#